data_AF-A0AAN9IJC3-F1
#
_entry.id   AF-A0AAN9IJC3-F1
#
_cell.length_a   1.000
_cell.length_b   1.000
_cell.length_c   1.000
_cell.angle_alpha   90.00
_cell.angle_beta   90.00
_cell.angle_gamma   90.00
#
_symmetry.space_group_name_H-M   'P 1'
#
loop_
_entity.id
_entity.type
_entity.pdbx_description
1 polymer ?
#
loop_
_entity_poly.entity_id
_entity_poly.type
_entity_poly.pdbx_seq_one_letter_code
_entity_poly.pdbx_strand_id
1 'polypeptide(L)'
;MERPTGRHQELEGEQNFDGASMEKRAEHRWRTRSPTPPTIAATVVQHQFDLKPYSWFDSLKLRTKNPYLYLFCCSYAHNVAPKGKYIAFVTSEAETDQPEVELKPGIDLGPVDEIFYDIYDRYEPTNDHQADGCFISTSYDATPHFETTLKDVIEIYSKITGKVISFLIF
;
A
#
# COMPACT_ATOMS: atom_id res chain seq x y z
N MET A 1 -66.86 2.16 -1.23
CA MET A 1 -65.60 1.44 -1.50
C MET A 1 -64.47 2.38 -1.08
N GLU A 2 -64.23 2.44 0.23
CA GLU A 2 -63.20 3.30 0.82
C GLU A 2 -62.02 2.41 1.23
N ARG A 3 -60.81 2.76 0.77
CA ARG A 3 -59.58 2.02 1.06
C ARG A 3 -59.09 2.38 2.47
N PRO A 4 -58.74 1.41 3.33
CA PRO A 4 -58.14 1.73 4.61
C PRO A 4 -56.71 2.25 4.42
N THR A 5 -56.41 3.39 5.04
CA THR A 5 -55.08 3.98 5.18
C THR A 5 -54.17 3.06 6.00
N GLY A 6 -53.24 2.39 5.31
CA GLY A 6 -52.16 1.64 5.93
C GLY A 6 -51.19 2.58 6.65
N ARG A 7 -50.99 2.32 7.94
CA ARG A 7 -50.01 2.99 8.80
C ARG A 7 -48.62 2.51 8.38
N HIS A 8 -47.77 3.42 7.91
CA HIS A 8 -46.34 3.14 7.71
C HIS A 8 -45.75 2.72 9.07
N GLN A 9 -45.29 1.48 9.18
CA GLN A 9 -44.33 1.10 10.21
C GLN A 9 -42.97 1.56 9.72
N GLU A 10 -42.50 2.67 10.29
CA GLU A 10 -41.12 3.11 10.24
C GLU A 10 -40.30 2.04 10.98
N LEU A 11 -39.43 1.35 10.24
CA LEU A 11 -38.46 0.42 10.82
C LEU A 11 -37.37 1.27 11.48
N GLU A 12 -37.61 1.72 12.71
CA GLU A 12 -36.56 2.29 13.55
C GLU A 12 -35.55 1.19 13.88
N GLY A 13 -34.40 1.28 13.23
CA GLY A 13 -33.32 0.33 13.40
C GLY A 13 -32.13 0.59 12.50
N GLU A 14 -31.81 1.86 12.19
CA GLU A 14 -30.49 2.19 11.68
C GLU A 14 -29.50 2.03 12.84
N GLN A 15 -28.96 0.81 12.98
CA GLN A 15 -27.71 0.64 13.69
C GLN A 15 -26.70 1.55 12.97
N ASN A 16 -26.22 2.58 13.65
CA ASN A 16 -25.10 3.39 13.17
C ASN A 16 -23.91 2.46 12.94
N PHE A 17 -23.73 2.02 11.70
CA PHE A 17 -22.56 1.29 11.23
C PHE A 17 -21.41 2.29 11.09
N ASP A 18 -20.76 2.57 12.22
CA ASP A 18 -19.50 3.30 12.20
C ASP A 18 -18.40 2.39 11.62
N GLY A 19 -18.17 2.51 10.31
CA GLY A 19 -17.17 1.74 9.58
C GLY A 19 -15.77 1.87 10.16
N ALA A 20 -15.41 3.02 10.73
CA ALA A 20 -14.09 3.25 11.32
C ALA A 20 -13.92 2.52 12.67
N SER A 21 -15.01 2.40 13.45
CA SER A 21 -15.01 1.61 14.69
C SER A 21 -14.94 0.10 14.41
N MET A 22 -15.65 -0.36 13.38
CA MET A 22 -15.61 -1.76 12.96
C MET A 22 -14.26 -2.13 12.34
N GLU A 23 -13.66 -1.25 11.55
CA GLU A 23 -12.32 -1.45 10.98
C GLU A 23 -11.27 -1.58 12.08
N LYS A 24 -11.24 -0.67 13.07
CA LYS A 24 -10.33 -0.80 14.21
C LYS A 24 -10.56 -2.08 15.03
N ARG A 25 -11.81 -2.51 15.21
CA ARG A 25 -12.13 -3.77 15.90
C ARG A 25 -11.78 -5.01 15.08
N ALA A 26 -11.92 -4.95 13.76
CA ALA A 26 -11.56 -6.03 12.84
C ALA A 26 -10.04 -6.15 12.70
N GLU A 27 -9.33 -5.03 12.64
CA GLU A 27 -7.87 -4.97 12.63
C GLU A 27 -7.29 -5.67 13.84
N HIS A 28 -7.71 -5.34 15.07
CA HIS A 28 -7.17 -5.98 16.29
C HIS A 28 -7.62 -7.43 16.47
N ARG A 29 -8.69 -7.85 15.80
CA ARG A 29 -9.20 -9.23 15.88
C ARG A 29 -8.43 -10.17 14.96
N TRP A 30 -8.08 -9.70 13.77
CA TRP A 30 -7.58 -10.57 12.69
C TRP A 30 -6.16 -10.26 12.26
N ARG A 31 -5.64 -9.08 12.63
CA ARG A 31 -4.29 -8.65 12.33
C ARG A 31 -3.58 -8.17 13.60
N THR A 32 -2.27 -8.20 13.56
CA THR A 32 -1.41 -7.48 14.50
C THR A 32 -0.47 -6.58 13.74
N ARG A 33 0.02 -5.53 14.40
CA ARG A 33 1.12 -4.74 13.86
C ARG A 33 2.33 -5.66 13.72
N SER A 34 2.91 -5.67 12.52
CA SER A 34 4.11 -6.42 12.18
C SER A 34 5.28 -5.94 13.06
N PRO A 35 6.21 -6.83 13.43
CA PRO A 35 7.46 -6.43 14.08
C PRO A 35 8.42 -5.69 13.13
N THR A 36 8.18 -5.75 11.81
CA THR A 36 8.99 -5.00 10.83
C THR A 36 8.73 -3.50 10.95
N PRO A 37 9.73 -2.64 10.70
CA PRO A 37 9.54 -1.21 10.77
C PRO A 37 8.44 -0.71 9.81
N PRO A 38 7.78 0.42 10.14
CA PRO A 38 6.83 1.08 9.24
C PRO A 38 7.46 1.40 7.90
N THR A 39 6.65 1.48 6.86
CA THR A 39 7.08 2.00 5.56
C THR A 39 6.96 3.51 5.58
N ILE A 40 8.04 4.20 5.25
CA ILE A 40 8.05 5.65 5.02
C ILE A 40 8.09 5.92 3.52
N ALA A 41 7.29 6.87 3.07
CA ALA A 41 7.17 7.21 1.67
C ALA A 41 7.20 8.73 1.47
N ALA A 42 7.81 9.15 0.37
CA ALA A 42 7.73 10.50 -0.16
C ALA A 42 7.29 10.45 -1.61
N THR A 43 6.16 11.09 -1.92
CA THR A 43 5.74 11.34 -3.29
C THR A 43 6.26 12.70 -3.72
N VAL A 44 7.12 12.71 -4.74
CA VAL A 44 7.81 13.90 -5.23
C VAL A 44 7.29 14.24 -6.62
N VAL A 45 6.80 15.47 -6.80
CA VAL A 45 6.37 15.99 -8.11
C VAL A 45 7.46 16.89 -8.67
N GLN A 46 7.88 16.63 -9.90
CA GLN A 46 8.95 17.39 -10.56
C GLN A 46 8.64 17.68 -12.02
N HIS A 47 9.28 18.72 -12.56
CA HIS A 47 9.25 19.05 -13.99
C HIS A 47 10.17 18.16 -14.84
N GLN A 48 11.30 17.72 -14.29
CA GLN A 48 12.28 16.90 -14.99
C GLN A 48 13.10 16.11 -13.99
N PHE A 49 13.31 14.82 -14.28
CA PHE A 49 14.32 14.00 -13.62
C PHE A 49 15.62 14.04 -14.43
N ASP A 50 16.75 14.37 -13.81
CA ASP A 50 18.07 14.16 -14.42
C ASP A 50 18.55 12.72 -14.20
N LEU A 51 17.65 11.76 -14.44
CA LEU A 51 18.00 10.35 -14.45
C LEU A 51 18.69 10.09 -15.79
N LYS A 52 19.99 9.77 -15.73
CA LYS A 52 20.74 9.27 -16.90
C LYS A 52 19.90 8.21 -17.63
N PRO A 53 19.97 8.15 -18.97
CA PRO A 53 18.98 7.47 -19.80
C PRO A 53 19.03 5.95 -19.60
N TYR A 54 18.35 5.46 -18.58
CA TYR A 54 18.08 4.05 -18.36
C TYR A 54 16.59 3.91 -18.12
N SER A 55 15.95 3.34 -19.16
CA SER A 55 14.73 2.55 -19.20
C SER A 55 13.47 3.02 -18.45
N TRP A 56 12.35 2.95 -19.16
CA TRP A 56 11.03 3.48 -18.81
C TRP A 56 10.35 2.81 -17.60
N PHE A 57 10.97 1.81 -16.97
CA PHE A 57 10.36 0.94 -15.95
C PHE A 57 11.28 0.60 -14.76
N ASP A 58 12.38 1.31 -14.56
CA ASP A 58 13.33 0.89 -13.53
C ASP A 58 12.99 1.49 -12.17
N SER A 59 12.38 0.66 -11.31
CA SER A 59 12.54 0.83 -9.87
C SER A 59 14.03 0.74 -9.53
N LEU A 60 14.65 1.86 -9.21
CA LEU A 60 16.06 1.90 -8.87
C LEU A 60 16.20 1.75 -7.37
N LYS A 61 16.79 0.64 -6.93
CA LYS A 61 17.38 0.57 -5.60
C LYS A 61 18.57 1.52 -5.59
N LEU A 62 18.41 2.67 -4.92
CA LEU A 62 19.47 3.65 -4.87
C LEU A 62 20.63 3.04 -4.07
N ARG A 63 21.84 3.09 -4.62
CA ARG A 63 23.05 2.65 -3.92
C ARG A 63 23.43 3.69 -2.86
N THR A 64 22.62 3.80 -1.82
CA THR A 64 22.89 4.61 -0.63
C THR A 64 23.42 3.73 0.50
N LYS A 65 23.70 4.34 1.66
CA LYS A 65 24.03 3.57 2.87
C LYS A 65 22.83 2.77 3.40
N ASN A 66 21.60 3.21 3.10
CA ASN A 66 20.39 2.50 3.47
C ASN A 66 20.06 1.48 2.35
N PRO A 67 20.15 0.16 2.63
CA PRO A 67 19.85 -0.88 1.65
C PRO A 67 18.36 -1.02 1.34
N TYR A 68 17.48 -0.25 1.97
CA TYR A 68 16.03 -0.28 1.77
C TYR A 68 15.49 0.99 1.12
N LEU A 69 16.35 1.88 0.59
CA LEU A 69 15.88 3.06 -0.13
C LEU A 69 15.60 2.74 -1.59
N TYR A 70 14.35 2.91 -1.99
CA TYR A 70 13.86 2.66 -3.34
C TYR A 70 13.34 3.94 -3.97
N LEU A 71 13.56 4.06 -5.28
CA LEU A 71 13.01 5.11 -6.12
C LEU A 71 12.25 4.48 -7.28
N PHE A 72 10.98 4.83 -7.43
CA PHE A 72 10.19 4.52 -8.62
C PHE A 72 9.70 5.83 -9.24
N CYS A 73 9.74 5.94 -10.57
CA CYS A 73 9.35 7.16 -11.27
C CYS A 73 8.39 6.85 -12.42
N CYS A 74 7.34 7.65 -12.54
CA CYS A 74 6.36 7.60 -13.61
C CYS A 74 6.02 9.02 -14.09
N SER A 75 5.31 9.13 -15.21
CA SER A 75 5.11 10.40 -15.90
C SER A 75 3.92 10.32 -16.86
N TYR A 76 3.75 11.34 -17.70
CA TYR A 76 2.81 11.34 -18.82
C TYR A 76 2.89 10.08 -19.70
N ALA A 77 4.06 9.45 -19.86
CA ALA A 77 4.20 8.20 -20.63
C ALA A 77 3.35 7.04 -20.06
N HIS A 78 3.00 7.12 -18.77
CA HIS A 78 2.17 6.15 -18.06
C HIS A 78 0.73 6.63 -17.86
N ASN A 79 0.36 7.79 -18.40
CA ASN A 79 -0.95 8.44 -18.21
C ASN A 79 -1.30 8.77 -16.74
N VAL A 80 -0.31 9.01 -15.89
CA VAL A 80 -0.49 9.32 -14.45
C VAL A 80 -0.17 10.77 -14.08
N ALA A 81 0.40 11.55 -15.01
CA ALA A 81 0.75 12.95 -14.80
C ALA A 81 0.56 13.77 -16.09
N PRO A 82 0.34 15.10 -16.01
CA PRO A 82 0.35 15.98 -17.17
C PRO A 82 1.67 15.95 -17.93
N LYS A 83 1.65 16.34 -19.21
CA LYS A 83 2.86 16.41 -20.04
C LYS A 83 3.88 17.38 -19.44
N GLY A 84 5.14 16.95 -19.33
CA GLY A 84 6.22 17.75 -18.73
C GLY A 84 6.22 17.74 -17.20
N LYS A 85 5.52 16.77 -16.58
CA LYS A 85 5.56 16.47 -15.15
C LYS A 85 5.89 14.99 -14.93
N TYR A 86 6.60 14.76 -13.83
CA TYR A 86 7.00 13.45 -13.33
C TYR A 86 6.56 13.30 -11.89
N ILE A 87 6.23 12.07 -11.51
CA ILE A 87 5.93 11.69 -10.14
C ILE A 87 6.94 10.62 -9.77
N ALA A 88 7.66 10.82 -8.67
CA ALA A 88 8.48 9.78 -8.09
C ALA A 88 8.00 9.40 -6.71
N PHE A 89 8.12 8.11 -6.42
CA PHE A 89 7.88 7.50 -5.14
C PHE A 89 9.22 7.09 -4.57
N VAL A 90 9.60 7.71 -3.46
CA VAL A 90 10.77 7.36 -2.67
C VAL A 90 10.27 6.62 -1.45
N THR A 91 10.64 5.35 -1.28
CA THR A 91 10.16 4.52 -0.18
C THR A 91 11.31 3.89 0.59
N SER A 92 11.12 3.69 1.89
CA SER A 92 12.04 2.93 2.73
C SER A 92 11.36 2.30 3.94
N GLU A 93 12.08 1.44 4.65
CA GLU A 93 11.71 1.01 5.99
C GLU A 93 12.23 2.05 6.98
N ALA A 94 11.38 2.49 7.91
CA ALA A 94 11.73 3.54 8.87
C ALA A 94 12.82 3.06 9.84
N GLU A 95 13.95 3.74 9.89
CA GLU A 95 14.97 3.53 10.93
C GLU A 95 14.79 4.52 12.10
N THR A 96 14.12 5.65 11.86
CA THR A 96 13.85 6.73 12.80
C THR A 96 12.44 7.30 12.61
N ASP A 97 12.05 8.23 13.49
CA ASP A 97 10.77 8.95 13.38
C ASP A 97 10.84 10.18 12.44
N GLN A 98 11.89 10.31 11.61
CA GLN A 98 12.13 11.47 10.74
C GLN A 98 12.23 11.05 9.26
N PRO A 99 11.10 10.77 8.59
CA PRO A 99 11.10 10.33 7.19
C PRO A 99 11.74 11.34 6.24
N GLU A 100 11.62 12.64 6.55
CA GLU A 100 12.19 13.74 5.77
C GLU A 100 13.72 13.63 5.63
N VAL A 101 14.39 13.14 6.67
CA VAL A 101 15.85 13.00 6.72
C VAL A 101 16.28 11.72 6.02
N GLU A 102 15.57 10.62 6.27
CA GLU A 102 15.88 9.31 5.71
C GLU A 102 15.65 9.25 4.19
N LEU A 103 14.60 9.90 3.70
CA LEU A 103 14.24 9.90 2.29
C LEU A 103 14.97 11.00 1.49
N LYS A 104 15.58 11.99 2.16
CA LYS A 104 16.32 13.08 1.53
C LYS A 104 17.27 12.65 0.41
N PRO A 105 18.08 11.58 0.55
CA PRO A 105 18.99 11.14 -0.52
C PRO A 105 18.28 10.68 -1.80
N GLY A 106 17.02 10.24 -1.71
CA GLY A 106 16.19 9.86 -2.85
C GLY A 106 15.30 10.98 -3.38
N ILE A 107 15.18 12.09 -2.65
CA ILE A 107 14.38 13.26 -3.03
C ILE A 107 15.23 14.31 -3.76
N ASP A 108 16.49 14.48 -3.38
CA ASP A 108 17.42 15.49 -3.92
C ASP A 108 17.98 15.12 -5.30
N LEU A 109 17.08 14.79 -6.23
CA LEU A 109 17.37 14.34 -7.60
C LEU A 109 17.10 15.42 -8.66
N GLY A 110 16.69 16.62 -8.22
CA GLY A 110 16.41 17.75 -9.11
C GLY A 110 15.44 18.76 -8.49
N PRO A 111 15.03 19.79 -9.26
CA PRO A 111 14.04 20.77 -8.83
C PRO A 111 12.70 20.11 -8.51
N VAL A 112 12.24 20.30 -7.28
CA VAL A 112 10.98 19.75 -6.77
C VAL A 112 9.91 20.83 -6.77
N ASP A 113 8.73 20.49 -7.30
CA ASP A 113 7.54 21.34 -7.22
C ASP A 113 6.82 21.13 -5.88
N GLU A 114 6.55 19.87 -5.53
CA GLU A 114 5.80 19.48 -4.33
C GLU A 114 6.30 18.14 -3.77
N ILE A 115 6.19 17.96 -2.45
CA ILE A 115 6.51 16.70 -1.75
C ILE A 115 5.38 16.37 -0.76
N PHE A 116 4.96 15.11 -0.78
CA PHE A 116 4.02 14.55 0.19
C PHE A 116 4.70 13.42 0.95
N TYR A 117 4.72 13.49 2.28
CA TYR A 117 5.28 12.45 3.14
C TYR A 117 4.18 11.63 3.80
N ASP A 118 4.35 10.32 3.79
CA ASP A 118 3.43 9.37 4.42
C ASP A 118 4.21 8.32 5.23
N ILE A 119 3.59 7.85 6.31
CA ILE A 119 4.10 6.75 7.14
C ILE A 119 3.00 5.71 7.27
N TYR A 120 3.32 4.46 6.93
CA TYR A 120 2.38 3.35 6.95
C TYR A 120 2.85 2.27 7.94
N ASP A 121 2.03 2.02 8.95
CA ASP A 121 2.19 0.85 9.80
C ASP A 121 1.91 -0.43 9.01
N ARG A 122 2.72 -1.45 9.25
CA ARG A 122 2.59 -2.76 8.60
C ARG A 122 1.86 -3.72 9.52
N TYR A 123 0.99 -4.53 8.94
CA TYR A 123 0.18 -5.51 9.66
C TYR A 123 0.28 -6.88 9.03
N GLU A 124 0.16 -7.90 9.86
CA GLU A 124 0.16 -9.31 9.46
C GLU A 124 -1.04 -10.04 10.08
N PRO A 125 -1.60 -11.05 9.38
CA PRO A 125 -2.74 -11.81 9.89
C PRO A 125 -2.33 -12.67 11.09
N THR A 126 -3.16 -12.66 12.14
CA THR A 126 -2.99 -13.50 13.36
C THR A 126 -4.11 -14.52 13.53
N ASN A 127 -5.03 -14.56 12.57
CA ASN A 127 -6.24 -15.35 12.66
C ASN A 127 -6.06 -16.81 12.25
N ASP A 128 -6.92 -17.67 12.77
CA ASP A 128 -7.04 -19.05 12.32
C ASP A 128 -8.07 -19.14 11.19
N HIS A 129 -7.58 -18.97 9.96
CA HIS A 129 -8.37 -19.05 8.73
C HIS A 129 -9.23 -20.33 8.60
N GLN A 130 -8.89 -21.44 9.26
CA GLN A 130 -9.70 -22.66 9.23
C GLN A 130 -10.91 -22.59 10.16
N ALA A 131 -10.78 -21.89 11.29
CA ALA A 131 -11.83 -21.73 12.27
C ALA A 131 -12.84 -20.65 11.89
N ASP A 132 -12.37 -19.56 11.27
CA ASP A 132 -13.19 -18.39 10.97
C ASP A 132 -13.58 -18.24 9.49
N GLY A 133 -12.91 -18.94 8.58
CA GLY A 133 -13.11 -18.81 7.12
C GLY A 133 -12.66 -17.46 6.54
N CYS A 134 -11.88 -16.68 7.29
CA CYS A 134 -11.34 -15.37 6.92
C CYS A 134 -9.90 -15.51 6.42
N PHE A 135 -9.62 -15.00 5.23
CA PHE A 135 -8.29 -15.02 4.63
C PHE A 135 -7.82 -13.59 4.45
N ILE A 136 -6.86 -13.18 5.26
CA ILE A 136 -6.46 -11.79 5.42
C ILE A 136 -5.04 -11.62 4.89
N SER A 137 -4.83 -10.62 4.03
CA SER A 137 -3.51 -10.32 3.47
C SER A 137 -2.55 -9.71 4.48
N THR A 138 -1.27 -9.67 4.15
CA THR A 138 -0.30 -8.81 4.82
C THR A 138 -0.35 -7.38 4.24
N SER A 139 0.16 -6.39 4.98
CA SER A 139 0.37 -5.04 4.44
C SER A 139 1.49 -5.05 3.39
N TYR A 140 1.39 -4.16 2.40
CA TYR A 140 2.49 -3.90 1.46
C TYR A 140 3.77 -3.52 2.22
N ASP A 141 4.91 -3.94 1.66
CA ASP A 141 6.22 -3.53 2.14
C ASP A 141 6.71 -2.29 1.40
N ALA A 142 7.91 -1.82 1.75
CA ALA A 142 8.51 -0.66 1.11
C ALA A 142 9.01 -0.93 -0.32
N THR A 143 8.98 -2.18 -0.80
CA THR A 143 9.58 -2.54 -2.09
C THR A 143 8.67 -2.11 -3.25
N PRO A 144 9.23 -1.56 -4.34
CA PRO A 144 8.46 -1.07 -5.48
C PRO A 144 8.10 -2.19 -6.47
N HIS A 145 8.45 -3.45 -6.17
CA HIS A 145 8.23 -4.60 -7.04
C HIS A 145 7.31 -5.61 -6.36
N PHE A 146 6.56 -6.37 -7.16
CA PHE A 146 5.45 -7.19 -6.65
C PHE A 146 5.85 -8.56 -6.09
N GLU A 147 7.14 -8.88 -5.93
CA GLU A 147 7.56 -10.23 -5.53
C GLU A 147 6.94 -10.69 -4.19
N THR A 148 6.98 -9.83 -3.17
CA THR A 148 6.43 -10.14 -1.84
C THR A 148 4.92 -10.15 -1.85
N THR A 149 4.28 -9.21 -2.54
CA THR A 149 2.82 -9.21 -2.78
C THR A 149 2.37 -10.49 -3.47
N LEU A 150 3.09 -10.96 -4.48
CA LEU A 150 2.74 -12.20 -5.19
C LEU A 150 2.85 -13.42 -4.27
N LYS A 151 3.84 -13.47 -3.38
CA LYS A 151 3.96 -14.53 -2.37
C LYS A 151 2.73 -14.56 -1.44
N ASP A 152 2.31 -13.39 -0.94
CA ASP A 152 1.12 -13.26 -0.09
C ASP A 152 -0.16 -13.72 -0.81
N VAL A 153 -0.35 -13.30 -2.06
CA VAL A 153 -1.49 -13.73 -2.89
C VAL A 153 -1.49 -15.24 -3.13
N ILE A 154 -0.33 -15.84 -3.44
CA ILE A 154 -0.20 -17.30 -3.65
C ILE A 154 -0.50 -18.05 -2.36
N GLU A 155 -0.05 -17.54 -1.22
CA GLU A 155 -0.30 -18.13 0.09
C GLU A 155 -1.80 -18.12 0.43
N ILE A 156 -2.46 -16.97 0.28
CA ILE A 156 -3.90 -16.81 0.48
C ILE A 156 -4.68 -17.76 -0.43
N TYR A 157 -4.34 -17.80 -1.72
CA TYR A 157 -4.98 -18.71 -2.66
C TYR A 157 -4.82 -20.17 -2.24
N SER A 158 -3.61 -20.55 -1.82
CA SER A 158 -3.33 -21.93 -1.39
C SER A 158 -4.12 -22.29 -0.14
N LYS A 159 -4.28 -21.35 0.79
CA LYS A 159 -5.12 -21.50 2.00
C LYS A 159 -6.61 -21.67 1.64
N ILE A 160 -7.13 -20.89 0.69
CA ILE A 160 -8.54 -20.97 0.27
C ILE A 160 -8.84 -22.28 -0.47
N THR A 161 -7.98 -22.65 -1.42
CA THR A 161 -8.29 -23.72 -2.38
C THR A 161 -7.68 -25.07 -2.02
N GLY A 162 -6.73 -25.10 -1.09
CA GLY A 162 -5.92 -26.29 -0.76
C GLY A 162 -4.95 -26.71 -1.88
N LYS A 163 -4.76 -25.89 -2.92
CA LYS A 163 -3.90 -26.18 -4.08
C LYS A 163 -2.73 -25.22 -4.11
N VAL A 164 -1.52 -25.77 -4.23
CA VAL A 164 -0.31 -24.96 -4.46
C VAL A 164 -0.28 -24.51 -5.92
N ILE A 165 -0.29 -23.20 -6.15
CA ILE A 165 0.00 -22.66 -7.49
C ILE A 165 1.51 -22.78 -7.71
N SER A 166 1.90 -23.73 -8.55
CA SER A 166 3.24 -23.76 -9.12
C SER A 166 3.21 -22.99 -10.43
N PHE A 167 3.69 -21.75 -10.42
CA PHE A 167 4.14 -21.11 -11.64
C PHE A 167 5.49 -21.75 -11.99
N LEU A 168 5.47 -22.86 -12.72
CA LEU A 168 6.63 -23.33 -13.47
C LEU A 168 7.02 -22.22 -14.45
N ILE A 169 7.98 -21.39 -14.06
CA ILE A 169 8.61 -20.40 -14.94
C ILE A 169 10.07 -20.81 -15.05
N PHE A 170 10.47 -21.12 -16.29
CA PHE A 170 11.81 -21.45 -16.75
C PHE A 170 12.80 -20.31 -16.55
#